data_AF-A0A8T7K3G0-F1
#
_entry.id   AF-A0A8T7K3G0-F1
#
_cell.length_a   1.000
_cell.length_b   1.000
_cell.length_c   1.000
_cell.angle_alpha   90.00
_cell.angle_beta   90.00
_cell.angle_gamma   90.00
#
_symmetry.space_group_name_H-M   'P 1'
#
loop_
_entity.id
_entity.type
_entity.pdbx_description
1 polymer ?
#
loop_
_entity_poly.entity_id
_entity_poly.type
_entity_poly.pdbx_seq_one_letter_code
_entity_poly.pdbx_strand_id
1 'polypeptide(L)'
;MNEFLRYRLAYHKTLTMRHHGACYLRGVSTDLQLYAEEIYGEDDLLARYVFHIDGTMLAYADETEIPYTNSVTLLPPAAHRPTPPTHTRALNFDIGLRRGQREPERIQEIVPPLKIQEKMEIVKAAALAILPPLLFGLTESTVLAEAPLYPPQHYLVCRRLRLAYGLPQPKRDTRGLLYDYDSAVLHIVHAYQVGVTPSLTEALSASKTLLPGVALCTPLDCLSYQDYIFVADGGDTRCPAAVHVWKREEN
;
A
#
# COMPACT_ATOMS: atom_id res chain seq x y z
N MET A 1 -16.62 -3.48 25.09
CA MET A 1 -15.48 -2.52 25.15
C MET A 1 -14.67 -2.77 23.88
N ASN A 2 -14.50 -1.78 23.01
CA ASN A 2 -13.86 -1.97 21.71
C ASN A 2 -12.45 -2.53 21.91
N GLU A 3 -12.17 -3.77 21.47
CA GLU A 3 -10.83 -4.38 21.61
C GLU A 3 -9.72 -3.51 20.99
N PHE A 4 -10.10 -2.66 20.04
CA PHE A 4 -9.28 -1.58 19.49
C PHE A 4 -8.64 -0.64 20.53
N LEU A 5 -9.21 -0.51 21.73
CA LEU A 5 -8.68 0.33 22.80
C LEU A 5 -7.64 -0.40 23.67
N ARG A 6 -7.44 -1.71 23.52
CA ARG A 6 -6.55 -2.46 24.41
C ARG A 6 -5.08 -2.30 24.04
N TYR A 7 -4.78 -2.11 22.76
CA TYR A 7 -3.41 -1.97 22.30
C TYR A 7 -3.27 -0.76 21.38
N ARG A 8 -2.14 -0.07 21.50
CA ARG A 8 -1.73 0.99 20.59
C ARG A 8 -0.51 0.53 19.78
N LEU A 9 -0.38 1.07 18.57
CA LEU A 9 0.84 0.90 17.78
C LEU A 9 1.80 2.05 18.09
N ALA A 10 2.89 1.73 18.78
CA ALA A 10 3.98 2.67 19.01
C ALA A 10 4.97 2.56 17.84
N TYR A 11 5.20 3.70 17.17
CA TYR A 11 6.20 3.77 16.11
C TYR A 11 7.59 3.44 16.67
N HIS A 12 8.25 2.47 16.04
CA HIS A 12 9.55 1.99 16.47
C HIS A 12 10.67 2.59 15.63
N LYS A 13 10.66 2.34 14.31
CA LYS A 13 11.72 2.80 13.41
C LYS A 13 11.34 2.69 11.93
N THR A 14 12.13 3.33 11.07
CA THR A 14 12.16 3.16 9.62
C THR A 14 13.47 2.50 9.20
N LEU A 15 13.37 1.48 8.37
CA LEU A 15 14.47 0.74 7.74
C LEU A 15 14.55 1.17 6.29
N THR A 16 15.38 2.18 6.02
CA THR A 16 15.50 2.80 4.69
C THR A 16 16.29 1.93 3.73
N MET A 17 15.79 1.77 2.51
CA MET A 17 16.46 1.08 1.41
C MET A 17 17.33 2.05 0.60
N ARG A 18 18.06 1.55 -0.39
CA ARG A 18 18.98 2.39 -1.18
C ARG A 18 18.32 3.10 -2.35
N HIS A 19 17.26 2.52 -2.93
CA HIS A 19 16.62 3.09 -4.11
C HIS A 19 15.24 3.66 -3.78
N HIS A 20 14.51 4.01 -4.83
CA HIS A 20 13.18 4.63 -4.76
C HIS A 20 12.12 3.72 -5.40
N GLY A 21 12.34 2.40 -5.30
CA GLY A 21 11.54 1.38 -5.98
C GLY A 21 10.30 0.94 -5.22
N ALA A 22 9.67 -0.12 -5.72
CA ALA A 22 8.62 -0.84 -5.02
C ALA A 22 9.23 -1.73 -3.93
N CYS A 23 8.74 -1.60 -2.69
CA CYS A 23 9.22 -2.34 -1.53
C CYS A 23 8.28 -3.52 -1.20
N TYR A 24 8.83 -4.71 -0.95
CA TYR A 24 8.06 -5.89 -0.56
C TYR A 24 8.72 -6.64 0.61
N LEU A 25 7.91 -7.26 1.46
CA LEU A 25 8.38 -8.08 2.57
C LEU A 25 8.56 -9.52 2.09
N ARG A 26 9.67 -10.14 2.45
CA ARG A 26 9.90 -11.57 2.18
C ARG A 26 9.61 -12.41 3.42
N GLY A 27 9.93 -11.88 4.59
CA GLY A 27 9.59 -12.49 5.87
C GLY A 27 10.43 -11.97 7.03
N VAL A 28 10.15 -12.49 8.23
CA VAL A 28 10.85 -12.19 9.47
C VAL A 28 11.31 -13.49 10.12
N SER A 29 12.59 -13.59 10.48
CA SER A 29 13.12 -14.76 11.20
C SER A 29 12.73 -14.73 12.69
N THR A 30 12.98 -15.84 13.38
CA THR A 30 12.76 -15.95 14.83
C THR A 30 13.60 -14.97 15.65
N ASP A 31 14.76 -14.56 15.11
CA ASP A 31 15.69 -13.62 15.75
C ASP A 31 15.41 -12.17 15.33
N LEU A 32 14.19 -11.89 14.83
CA LEU A 32 13.75 -10.57 14.37
C LEU A 32 14.64 -9.97 13.27
N GLN A 33 15.22 -10.81 12.41
CA GLN A 33 15.80 -10.35 11.16
C GLN A 33 14.70 -10.22 10.11
N LEU A 34 14.53 -9.01 9.60
CA LEU A 34 13.59 -8.68 8.54
C LEU A 34 14.27 -8.86 7.18
N TYR A 35 13.62 -9.60 6.30
CA TYR A 35 14.01 -9.81 4.92
C TYR A 35 13.07 -9.04 4.02
N ALA A 36 13.60 -8.14 3.20
CA ALA A 36 12.83 -7.32 2.29
C ALA A 36 13.50 -7.27 0.91
N GLU A 37 12.74 -6.88 -0.10
CA GLU A 37 13.24 -6.66 -1.44
C GLU A 37 12.69 -5.37 -2.03
N GLU A 38 13.43 -4.85 -2.99
CA GLU A 38 13.13 -3.62 -3.70
C GLU A 38 13.26 -3.87 -5.20
N ILE A 39 12.22 -3.51 -5.95
CA ILE A 39 12.20 -3.54 -7.42
C ILE A 39 12.30 -2.11 -7.93
N TYR A 40 13.31 -1.78 -8.71
CA TYR A 40 13.61 -0.40 -9.10
C TYR A 40 14.16 -0.27 -10.52
N GLY A 41 14.20 0.96 -11.02
CA GLY A 41 14.67 1.26 -12.38
C GLY A 41 13.66 0.86 -13.47
N GLU A 42 14.01 1.11 -14.72
CA GLU A 42 13.17 0.78 -15.88
C GLU A 42 13.24 -0.72 -16.26
N ASP A 43 14.32 -1.38 -15.87
CA ASP A 43 14.58 -2.81 -16.14
C ASP A 43 14.11 -3.73 -15.00
N ASP A 44 13.33 -3.21 -14.04
CA ASP A 44 12.85 -3.93 -12.86
C ASP A 44 13.97 -4.64 -12.07
N LEU A 45 15.07 -3.94 -11.85
CA LEU A 45 16.23 -4.43 -11.10
C LEU A 45 15.85 -4.77 -9.66
N LEU A 46 16.44 -5.84 -9.13
CA LEU A 46 16.16 -6.33 -7.78
C LEU A 46 17.31 -6.04 -6.81
N ALA A 47 16.97 -5.41 -5.68
CA ALA A 47 17.81 -5.36 -4.49
C ALA A 47 17.17 -6.14 -3.35
N ARG A 48 17.98 -6.83 -2.54
CA ARG A 48 17.54 -7.61 -1.39
C ARG A 48 18.27 -7.16 -0.14
N TYR A 49 17.52 -7.08 0.95
CA TYR A 49 17.98 -6.56 2.22
C TYR A 49 17.70 -7.54 3.35
N VAL A 50 18.63 -7.59 4.30
CA VAL A 50 18.41 -8.20 5.61
C VAL A 50 18.71 -7.14 6.66
N PHE A 51 17.71 -6.77 7.43
CA PHE A 51 17.81 -5.84 8.53
C PHE A 51 17.61 -6.57 9.85
N HIS A 52 18.35 -6.19 10.88
CA HIS A 52 17.94 -6.45 12.25
C HIS A 52 16.88 -5.40 12.65
N ILE A 53 16.01 -5.75 13.60
CA ILE A 53 14.91 -4.88 14.05
C ILE A 53 15.39 -3.53 14.62
N ASP A 54 16.64 -3.46 15.11
CA ASP A 54 17.23 -2.23 15.63
C ASP A 54 17.63 -1.21 14.55
N GLY A 55 17.57 -1.59 13.27
CA GLY A 55 17.98 -0.74 12.14
C GLY A 55 19.27 -1.18 11.45
N THR A 56 20.02 -2.11 12.03
CA THR A 56 21.30 -2.54 11.47
C THR A 56 21.07 -3.35 10.19
N MET A 57 21.63 -2.90 9.08
CA MET A 57 21.65 -3.68 7.84
C MET A 57 22.71 -4.79 7.95
N LEU A 58 22.25 -6.03 8.01
CA LEU A 58 23.10 -7.22 8.17
C LEU A 58 23.62 -7.73 6.84
N ALA A 59 22.80 -7.62 5.79
CA ALA A 59 23.17 -8.02 4.44
C ALA A 59 22.43 -7.21 3.39
N TYR A 60 23.06 -7.07 2.23
CA TYR A 60 22.53 -6.41 1.06
C TYR A 60 23.09 -7.08 -0.19
N ALA A 61 22.25 -7.27 -1.20
CA ALA A 61 22.64 -7.75 -2.51
C ALA A 61 21.84 -7.01 -3.58
N ASP A 62 22.51 -6.63 -4.66
CA ASP A 62 21.94 -5.84 -5.73
C ASP A 62 22.40 -6.38 -7.08
N GLU A 63 21.46 -6.51 -8.01
CA GLU A 63 21.71 -7.00 -9.37
C GLU A 63 22.73 -6.16 -10.15
N THR A 64 22.92 -4.88 -9.79
CA THR A 64 23.88 -3.98 -10.45
C THR A 64 25.31 -4.12 -9.95
N GLU A 65 25.51 -4.53 -8.70
CA GLU A 65 26.85 -4.55 -8.07
C GLU A 65 27.51 -5.93 -8.14
N ILE A 66 26.74 -7.02 -8.04
CA ILE A 66 27.29 -8.37 -7.90
C ILE A 66 26.47 -9.37 -8.73
N PRO A 67 27.09 -10.21 -9.58
CA PRO A 67 26.40 -11.34 -10.20
C PRO A 67 25.96 -12.35 -9.13
N TYR A 68 24.70 -12.26 -8.70
CA TYR A 68 23.88 -13.25 -7.99
C TYR A 68 24.62 -14.32 -7.16
N THR A 69 25.34 -13.94 -6.10
CA THR A 69 25.65 -14.90 -5.02
C THR A 69 24.46 -14.96 -4.06
N ASN A 70 23.50 -15.85 -4.37
CA ASN A 70 22.23 -16.00 -3.67
C ASN A 70 22.33 -16.25 -2.15
N SER A 71 23.49 -16.65 -1.61
CA SER A 71 23.58 -17.25 -0.27
C SER A 71 23.32 -16.30 0.90
N VAL A 72 23.67 -15.01 0.78
CA VAL A 72 23.69 -14.10 1.95
C VAL A 72 22.29 -13.55 2.29
N THR A 73 21.40 -13.48 1.30
CA THR A 73 20.02 -12.96 1.46
C THR A 73 18.96 -14.06 1.35
N LEU A 74 19.34 -15.33 1.53
CA LEU A 74 18.39 -16.44 1.54
C LEU A 74 17.47 -16.31 2.75
N LEU A 75 16.17 -16.33 2.50
CA LEU A 75 15.17 -16.32 3.56
C LEU A 75 15.21 -17.68 4.28
N PRO A 76 15.44 -17.73 5.60
CA PRO A 76 15.46 -18.97 6.35
C PRO A 76 14.14 -19.76 6.17
N PRO A 77 14.18 -21.09 6.08
CA PRO A 77 12.96 -21.90 5.92
C PRO A 77 11.91 -21.68 7.03
N ALA A 78 12.37 -21.38 8.26
CA ALA A 78 11.52 -21.14 9.42
C ALA A 78 11.03 -19.68 9.53
N ALA A 79 11.38 -18.79 8.60
CA ALA A 79 10.95 -17.39 8.66
C ALA A 79 9.43 -17.28 8.45
N HIS A 80 8.80 -16.40 9.22
CA HIS A 80 7.40 -16.03 9.06
C HIS A 80 7.24 -15.17 7.81
N ARG A 81 6.34 -15.56 6.90
CA ARG A 81 6.17 -14.93 5.58
C ARG A 81 4.85 -14.17 5.50
N PRO A 82 4.75 -13.12 4.67
CA PRO A 82 3.47 -12.55 4.29
C PRO A 82 2.54 -13.63 3.75
N THR A 83 1.31 -13.63 4.23
CA THR A 83 0.27 -14.53 3.74
C THR A 83 -0.50 -13.85 2.62
N PRO A 84 -0.83 -14.56 1.52
CA PRO A 84 -1.70 -14.01 0.50
C PRO A 84 -3.03 -13.54 1.11
N PRO A 85 -3.61 -12.42 0.64
CA PRO A 85 -4.87 -11.93 1.18
C PRO A 85 -6.00 -12.96 1.03
N THR A 86 -6.61 -13.37 2.14
CA THR A 86 -7.74 -14.30 2.16
C THR A 86 -8.94 -13.71 2.90
N HIS A 87 -8.73 -13.01 4.00
CA HIS A 87 -9.80 -12.50 4.87
C HIS A 87 -10.38 -11.17 4.37
N THR A 88 -9.61 -10.43 3.59
CA THR A 88 -9.95 -9.09 3.09
C THR A 88 -10.39 -9.08 1.62
N ARG A 89 -10.52 -10.27 0.98
CA ARG A 89 -10.88 -10.41 -0.44
C ARG A 89 -12.18 -9.73 -0.84
N ALA A 90 -13.12 -9.54 0.10
CA ALA A 90 -14.37 -8.81 -0.14
C ALA A 90 -14.14 -7.34 -0.54
N LEU A 91 -12.94 -6.80 -0.28
CA LEU A 91 -12.55 -5.46 -0.71
C LEU A 91 -12.08 -5.41 -2.17
N ASN A 92 -11.90 -6.55 -2.83
CA ASN A 92 -11.41 -6.61 -4.21
C ASN A 92 -12.54 -6.44 -5.22
N PHE A 93 -12.38 -5.52 -6.16
CA PHE A 93 -13.20 -5.42 -7.37
C PHE A 93 -12.43 -4.68 -8.46
N ASP A 94 -12.79 -4.95 -9.72
CA ASP A 94 -12.24 -4.28 -10.90
C ASP A 94 -13.35 -4.17 -11.96
N ILE A 95 -13.62 -2.96 -12.44
CA ILE A 95 -14.57 -2.74 -13.55
C ILE A 95 -13.87 -2.63 -14.92
N GLY A 96 -12.54 -2.78 -14.98
CA GLY A 96 -11.75 -2.84 -16.21
C GLY A 96 -11.53 -1.51 -16.93
N LEU A 97 -12.05 -0.41 -16.39
CA LEU A 97 -12.00 0.91 -17.01
C LEU A 97 -10.94 1.79 -16.36
N ARG A 98 -9.89 2.14 -17.12
CA ARG A 98 -8.75 2.96 -16.65
C ARG A 98 -8.71 4.34 -17.28
N ARG A 99 -9.14 4.44 -18.53
CA ARG A 99 -9.23 5.67 -19.32
C ARG A 99 -10.16 5.41 -20.50
N GLY A 100 -10.75 6.47 -21.03
CA GLY A 100 -11.65 6.32 -22.17
C GLY A 100 -12.52 7.54 -22.40
N GLN A 101 -13.68 7.31 -23.01
CA GLN A 101 -14.67 8.36 -23.26
C GLN A 101 -15.88 8.20 -22.33
N ARG A 102 -16.24 9.25 -21.60
CA ARG A 102 -17.29 9.23 -20.57
C ARG A 102 -18.65 8.81 -21.12
N GLU A 103 -19.05 9.37 -22.25
CA GLU A 103 -20.37 9.16 -22.85
C GLU A 103 -20.53 7.72 -23.39
N PRO A 104 -19.65 7.22 -24.30
CA PRO A 104 -19.76 5.84 -24.80
C PRO A 104 -19.68 4.78 -23.70
N GLU A 105 -18.82 4.99 -22.71
CA GLU A 105 -18.58 4.01 -21.64
C GLU A 105 -19.49 4.20 -20.43
N ARG A 106 -20.26 5.31 -20.39
CA ARG A 106 -21.18 5.66 -19.30
C ARG A 106 -20.53 5.54 -17.92
N ILE A 107 -19.26 5.94 -17.81
CA ILE A 107 -18.40 5.66 -16.63
C ILE A 107 -19.06 6.11 -15.31
N GLN A 108 -19.78 7.23 -15.31
CA GLN A 108 -20.47 7.78 -14.14
C GLN A 108 -21.63 6.91 -13.63
N GLU A 109 -22.16 6.03 -14.47
CA GLU A 109 -23.22 5.09 -14.10
C GLU A 109 -22.67 3.75 -13.60
N ILE A 110 -21.44 3.42 -13.99
CA ILE A 110 -20.79 2.14 -13.65
C ILE A 110 -20.02 2.27 -12.33
N VAL A 111 -19.34 3.40 -12.10
CA VAL A 111 -18.58 3.59 -10.86
C VAL A 111 -19.51 3.88 -9.68
N PRO A 112 -19.26 3.28 -8.51
CA PRO A 112 -19.99 3.63 -7.29
C PRO A 112 -19.88 5.15 -7.04
N PRO A 113 -21.02 5.86 -6.92
CA PRO A 113 -21.00 7.30 -6.77
C PRO A 113 -20.47 7.69 -5.39
N LEU A 114 -19.58 8.68 -5.36
CA LEU A 114 -19.09 9.30 -4.12
C LEU A 114 -19.91 10.56 -3.79
N LYS A 115 -20.18 10.81 -2.52
CA LYS A 115 -20.77 12.08 -2.07
C LYS A 115 -19.75 13.20 -2.27
N ILE A 116 -20.23 14.44 -2.46
CA ILE A 116 -19.33 15.58 -2.71
C ILE A 116 -18.32 15.79 -1.57
N GLN A 117 -18.73 15.55 -0.32
CA GLN A 117 -17.86 15.65 0.85
C GLN A 117 -16.72 14.61 0.80
N GLU A 118 -17.04 13.36 0.46
CA GLU A 118 -16.05 12.29 0.27
C GLU A 118 -15.09 12.66 -0.86
N LYS A 119 -15.60 13.18 -1.98
CA LYS A 119 -14.76 13.64 -3.10
C LYS A 119 -13.77 14.72 -2.65
N MET A 120 -14.21 15.70 -1.85
CA MET A 120 -13.34 16.75 -1.32
C MET A 120 -12.24 16.18 -0.41
N GLU A 121 -12.59 15.25 0.46
CA GLU A 121 -11.67 14.61 1.39
C GLU A 121 -10.64 13.75 0.65
N ILE A 122 -11.07 12.96 -0.35
CA ILE A 122 -10.19 12.14 -1.18
C ILE A 122 -9.22 13.02 -1.97
N VAL A 123 -9.72 14.04 -2.68
CA VAL A 123 -8.88 14.96 -3.47
C VAL A 123 -7.84 15.63 -2.57
N LYS A 124 -8.23 16.06 -1.37
CA LYS A 124 -7.32 16.68 -0.41
C LYS A 124 -6.31 15.68 0.16
N ALA A 125 -6.76 14.52 0.62
CA ALA A 125 -5.92 13.52 1.28
C ALA A 125 -4.88 12.93 0.31
N ALA A 126 -5.27 12.72 -0.94
CA ALA A 126 -4.40 12.21 -2.00
C ALA A 126 -3.68 13.30 -2.80
N ALA A 127 -3.84 14.58 -2.42
CA ALA A 127 -3.28 15.72 -3.14
C ALA A 127 -3.53 15.68 -4.67
N LEU A 128 -4.72 15.24 -5.08
CA LEU A 128 -5.05 15.10 -6.50
C LEU A 128 -5.19 16.49 -7.14
N ALA A 129 -4.54 16.69 -8.28
CA ALA A 129 -4.62 17.94 -9.05
C ALA A 129 -5.92 18.02 -9.89
N ILE A 130 -7.08 17.76 -9.28
CA ILE A 130 -8.40 17.80 -9.91
C ILE A 130 -9.41 18.49 -9.01
N LEU A 131 -10.48 19.03 -9.60
CA LEU A 131 -11.60 19.54 -8.83
C LEU A 131 -12.48 18.37 -8.35
N PRO A 132 -13.01 18.40 -7.10
CA PRO A 132 -13.84 17.32 -6.57
C PRO A 132 -15.01 16.89 -7.46
N PRO A 133 -15.75 17.78 -8.15
CA PRO A 133 -16.82 17.37 -9.07
C PRO A 133 -16.35 16.49 -10.25
N LEU A 134 -15.07 16.59 -10.64
CA LEU A 134 -14.50 15.79 -11.71
C LEU A 134 -14.11 14.38 -11.24
N LEU A 135 -14.05 14.10 -9.94
CA LEU A 135 -13.83 12.75 -9.42
C LEU A 135 -15.13 11.94 -9.57
N PHE A 136 -15.14 10.87 -10.34
CA PHE A 136 -16.34 10.07 -10.57
C PHE A 136 -16.54 9.04 -9.46
N GLY A 137 -15.53 8.25 -9.17
CA GLY A 137 -15.61 7.15 -8.21
C GLY A 137 -14.41 6.21 -8.26
N LEU A 138 -14.53 5.08 -7.57
CA LEU A 138 -13.55 3.99 -7.60
C LEU A 138 -13.83 3.07 -8.80
N THR A 139 -12.81 2.77 -9.60
CA THR A 139 -12.89 1.78 -10.69
C THR A 139 -12.21 0.46 -10.31
N GLU A 140 -11.28 0.49 -9.37
CA GLU A 140 -10.51 -0.67 -8.95
C GLU A 140 -10.23 -0.56 -7.46
N SER A 141 -10.30 -1.70 -6.79
CA SER A 141 -9.77 -1.89 -5.46
C SER A 141 -9.10 -3.25 -5.41
N THR A 142 -7.82 -3.27 -5.07
CA THR A 142 -7.03 -4.50 -4.95
C THR A 142 -6.30 -4.49 -3.62
N VAL A 143 -6.57 -5.49 -2.78
CA VAL A 143 -5.76 -5.80 -1.60
C VAL A 143 -4.45 -6.39 -2.08
N LEU A 144 -3.36 -5.74 -1.68
CA LEU A 144 -1.99 -6.16 -1.98
C LEU A 144 -1.49 -7.10 -0.88
N ALA A 145 -1.73 -6.74 0.38
CA ALA A 145 -1.32 -7.50 1.54
C ALA A 145 -2.29 -7.34 2.71
N GLU A 146 -2.33 -8.34 3.58
CA GLU A 146 -3.04 -8.27 4.86
C GLU A 146 -2.16 -8.85 5.98
N ALA A 147 -2.24 -8.22 7.15
CA ALA A 147 -1.60 -8.71 8.36
C ALA A 147 -2.62 -8.70 9.51
N PRO A 148 -2.72 -9.76 10.33
CA PRO A 148 -3.63 -9.77 11.46
C PRO A 148 -3.20 -8.70 12.45
N LEU A 149 -4.09 -7.73 12.74
CA LEU A 149 -3.86 -6.70 13.74
C LEU A 149 -4.37 -7.19 15.10
N TYR A 150 -5.63 -7.60 15.16
CA TYR A 150 -6.26 -8.27 16.31
C TYR A 150 -7.06 -9.47 15.81
N PRO A 151 -6.47 -10.68 15.79
CA PRO A 151 -7.17 -11.86 15.33
C PRO A 151 -8.38 -12.16 16.24
N PRO A 152 -9.45 -12.75 15.70
CA PRO A 152 -9.55 -13.30 14.34
C PRO A 152 -10.18 -12.38 13.30
N GLN A 153 -10.63 -11.17 13.67
CA GLN A 153 -11.48 -10.35 12.79
C GLN A 153 -10.88 -9.03 12.32
N HIS A 154 -9.77 -8.57 12.92
CA HIS A 154 -9.18 -7.28 12.60
C HIS A 154 -7.84 -7.42 11.91
N TYR A 155 -7.72 -6.76 10.76
CA TYR A 155 -6.57 -6.83 9.87
C TYR A 155 -6.07 -5.43 9.54
N LEU A 156 -4.76 -5.30 9.42
CA LEU A 156 -4.14 -4.20 8.70
C LEU A 156 -4.10 -4.59 7.21
N VAL A 157 -4.51 -3.70 6.33
CA VAL A 157 -4.66 -4.00 4.90
C VAL A 157 -3.94 -2.96 4.08
N CYS A 158 -2.99 -3.39 3.24
CA CYS A 158 -2.41 -2.56 2.18
C CYS A 158 -3.23 -2.74 0.90
N ARG A 159 -3.70 -1.64 0.32
CA ARG A 159 -4.60 -1.65 -0.84
C ARG A 159 -4.14 -0.66 -1.90
N ARG A 160 -4.27 -1.08 -3.15
CA ARG A 160 -4.26 -0.21 -4.32
C ARG A 160 -5.69 0.13 -4.70
N LEU A 161 -5.99 1.42 -4.79
CA LEU A 161 -7.25 1.95 -5.27
C LEU A 161 -7.01 2.67 -6.60
N ARG A 162 -7.97 2.58 -7.51
CA ARG A 162 -7.99 3.37 -8.74
C ARG A 162 -9.22 4.25 -8.75
N LEU A 163 -9.00 5.54 -8.95
CA LEU A 163 -10.03 6.57 -8.96
C LEU A 163 -10.18 7.13 -10.37
N ALA A 164 -11.37 7.03 -10.96
CA ALA A 164 -11.66 7.66 -12.25
C ALA A 164 -11.99 9.14 -12.07
N TYR A 165 -11.44 9.99 -12.94
CA TYR A 165 -11.72 11.41 -12.96
C TYR A 165 -11.81 11.97 -14.38
N GLY A 166 -12.67 12.96 -14.55
CA GLY A 166 -12.85 13.69 -15.80
C GLY A 166 -11.72 14.68 -16.08
N LEU A 167 -11.32 14.77 -17.34
CA LEU A 167 -10.42 15.80 -17.85
C LEU A 167 -11.16 17.11 -18.20
N PRO A 168 -10.55 18.28 -18.03
CA PRO A 168 -11.15 19.54 -18.47
C PRO A 168 -11.41 19.60 -19.99
N GLN A 169 -10.56 18.93 -20.77
CA GLN A 169 -10.67 18.81 -22.22
C GLN A 169 -10.25 17.41 -22.66
N PRO A 170 -10.86 16.86 -23.73
CA PRO A 170 -10.42 15.59 -24.31
C PRO A 170 -8.96 15.63 -24.75
N LYS A 171 -8.26 14.51 -24.59
CA LYS A 171 -6.87 14.31 -24.98
C LYS A 171 -6.76 13.10 -25.92
N ARG A 172 -5.59 12.95 -26.56
CA ARG A 172 -5.24 11.75 -27.33
C ARG A 172 -4.05 11.05 -26.70
N ASP A 173 -4.11 9.74 -26.66
CA ASP A 173 -3.01 8.93 -26.13
C ASP A 173 -1.90 8.68 -27.16
N THR A 174 -0.90 7.87 -26.82
CA THR A 174 0.21 7.51 -27.70
C THR A 174 -0.21 6.73 -28.95
N ARG A 175 -1.43 6.18 -28.97
CA ARG A 175 -2.04 5.48 -30.11
C ARG A 175 -3.01 6.38 -30.88
N GLY A 176 -3.15 7.64 -30.49
CA GLY A 176 -4.08 8.60 -31.08
C GLY A 176 -5.53 8.40 -30.66
N LEU A 177 -5.85 7.54 -29.69
CA LEU A 177 -7.21 7.31 -29.21
C LEU A 177 -7.67 8.49 -28.37
N LEU A 178 -8.89 8.96 -28.63
CA LEU A 178 -9.50 10.06 -27.89
C LEU A 178 -10.00 9.56 -26.54
N TYR A 179 -9.71 10.32 -25.48
CA TYR A 179 -10.20 10.07 -24.13
C TYR A 179 -10.50 11.40 -23.42
N ASP A 180 -11.55 11.41 -22.59
CA ASP A 180 -11.96 12.59 -21.81
C ASP A 180 -12.05 12.29 -20.30
N TYR A 181 -11.63 11.10 -19.87
CA TYR A 181 -11.39 10.76 -18.47
C TYR A 181 -10.16 9.87 -18.33
N ASP A 182 -9.53 9.93 -17.16
CA ASP A 182 -8.37 9.11 -16.81
C ASP A 182 -8.52 8.56 -15.38
N SER A 183 -7.51 7.85 -14.89
CA SER A 183 -7.50 7.34 -13.53
C SER A 183 -6.24 7.69 -12.75
N ALA A 184 -6.40 7.85 -11.44
CA ALA A 184 -5.32 8.01 -10.48
C ALA A 184 -5.20 6.75 -9.62
N VAL A 185 -3.98 6.34 -9.32
CA VAL A 185 -3.70 5.22 -8.41
C VAL A 185 -3.35 5.76 -7.05
N LEU A 186 -3.98 5.21 -6.01
CA LEU A 186 -3.64 5.48 -4.62
C LEU A 186 -3.28 4.18 -3.93
N HIS A 187 -2.22 4.24 -3.12
CA HIS A 187 -1.88 3.17 -2.20
C HIS A 187 -2.23 3.61 -0.79
N ILE A 188 -2.98 2.78 -0.08
CA ILE A 188 -3.45 3.08 1.26
C ILE A 188 -3.17 1.91 2.18
N VAL A 189 -3.01 2.22 3.46
CA VAL A 189 -3.04 1.22 4.52
C VAL A 189 -4.08 1.62 5.56
N HIS A 190 -4.91 0.68 5.96
CA HIS A 190 -5.96 0.94 6.94
C HIS A 190 -6.32 -0.30 7.74
N ALA A 191 -7.02 -0.10 8.86
CA ALA A 191 -7.62 -1.20 9.60
C ALA A 191 -8.92 -1.64 8.92
N TYR A 192 -9.16 -2.96 8.95
CA TYR A 192 -10.36 -3.58 8.43
C TYR A 192 -10.89 -4.62 9.42
N GLN A 193 -12.20 -4.59 9.64
CA GLN A 193 -12.92 -5.62 10.38
C GLN A 193 -13.71 -6.48 9.40
N VAL A 194 -13.49 -7.80 9.44
CA VAL A 194 -14.20 -8.75 8.57
C VAL A 194 -15.72 -8.61 8.76
N GLY A 195 -16.44 -8.47 7.65
CA GLY A 195 -17.89 -8.31 7.63
C GLY A 195 -18.38 -6.86 7.80
N VAL A 196 -17.49 -5.90 8.03
CA VAL A 196 -17.81 -4.47 8.08
C VAL A 196 -17.24 -3.79 6.84
N THR A 197 -18.07 -3.10 6.07
CA THR A 197 -17.61 -2.32 4.91
C THR A 197 -17.20 -0.93 5.37
N PRO A 198 -15.90 -0.58 5.42
CA PRO A 198 -15.49 0.76 5.80
C PRO A 198 -15.85 1.75 4.69
N SER A 199 -16.18 2.99 5.06
CA SER A 199 -16.23 4.06 4.08
C SER A 199 -14.83 4.36 3.54
N LEU A 200 -14.73 4.88 2.31
CA LEU A 200 -13.44 5.22 1.72
C LEU A 200 -12.74 6.34 2.51
N THR A 201 -13.49 7.32 3.01
CA THR A 201 -12.96 8.39 3.86
C THR A 201 -12.35 7.83 5.14
N GLU A 202 -13.03 6.90 5.82
CA GLU A 202 -12.48 6.26 7.02
C GLU A 202 -11.19 5.52 6.70
N ALA A 203 -11.15 4.75 5.60
CA ALA A 203 -9.95 4.04 5.19
C ALA A 203 -8.76 4.99 4.91
N LEU A 204 -9.01 6.14 4.26
CA LEU A 204 -7.98 7.13 3.97
C LEU A 204 -7.46 7.85 5.21
N SER A 205 -8.38 8.22 6.12
CA SER A 205 -8.04 8.98 7.33
C SER A 205 -7.46 8.12 8.46
N ALA A 206 -7.81 6.84 8.51
CA ALA A 206 -7.39 5.92 9.57
C ALA A 206 -5.87 5.71 9.60
N SER A 207 -5.17 5.81 8.46
CA SER A 207 -3.73 5.57 8.37
C SER A 207 -2.92 6.36 9.39
N LYS A 208 -3.17 7.68 9.53
CA LYS A 208 -2.42 8.56 10.44
C LYS A 208 -2.65 8.26 11.92
N THR A 209 -3.87 7.84 12.26
CA THR A 209 -4.24 7.52 13.64
C THR A 209 -3.75 6.13 14.02
N LEU A 210 -3.83 5.18 13.07
CA LEU A 210 -3.45 3.79 13.27
C LEU A 210 -1.93 3.59 13.27
N LEU A 211 -1.23 4.27 12.36
CA LEU A 211 0.20 4.15 12.13
C LEU A 211 0.87 5.51 12.41
N PRO A 212 1.05 5.87 13.69
CA PRO A 212 1.64 7.15 14.04
C PRO A 212 3.12 7.21 13.64
N GLY A 213 3.69 8.42 13.63
CA GLY A 213 5.13 8.66 13.52
C GLY A 213 5.68 8.75 12.09
N VAL A 214 4.95 8.28 11.08
CA VAL A 214 5.40 8.35 9.68
C VAL A 214 4.25 8.63 8.72
N ALA A 215 4.54 9.35 7.65
CA ALA A 215 3.63 9.53 6.52
C ALA A 215 4.04 8.56 5.42
N LEU A 216 3.19 7.58 5.15
CA LEU A 216 3.44 6.57 4.12
C LEU A 216 3.18 7.13 2.73
N CYS A 217 4.00 6.72 1.77
CA CYS A 217 3.93 7.14 0.38
C CYS A 217 3.13 6.16 -0.47
N THR A 218 3.63 4.92 -0.55
CA THR A 218 3.13 3.84 -1.39
C THR A 218 3.14 2.52 -0.59
N PRO A 219 2.24 2.31 0.39
CA PRO A 219 2.23 1.07 1.16
C PRO A 219 1.84 -0.11 0.26
N LEU A 220 2.75 -1.07 0.09
CA LEU A 220 2.58 -2.20 -0.83
C LEU A 220 2.40 -3.52 -0.12
N ASP A 221 3.03 -3.70 1.04
CA ASP A 221 3.03 -4.97 1.76
C ASP A 221 2.99 -4.76 3.28
N CYS A 222 2.46 -5.72 4.02
CA CYS A 222 2.46 -5.69 5.47
C CYS A 222 2.58 -7.09 6.09
N LEU A 223 3.21 -7.15 7.26
CA LEU A 223 3.44 -8.37 8.01
C LEU A 223 3.27 -8.11 9.50
N SER A 224 2.72 -9.10 10.21
CA SER A 224 2.70 -9.10 11.68
C SER A 224 3.56 -10.26 12.17
N TYR A 225 4.44 -10.01 13.12
CA TYR A 225 5.19 -11.08 13.78
C TYR A 225 5.43 -10.73 15.24
N GLN A 226 5.01 -11.61 16.15
CA GLN A 226 4.97 -11.34 17.59
C GLN A 226 4.25 -10.00 17.87
N ASP A 227 4.90 -9.08 18.57
CA ASP A 227 4.36 -7.75 18.89
C ASP A 227 4.67 -6.70 17.82
N TYR A 228 5.26 -7.07 16.69
CA TYR A 228 5.66 -6.12 15.66
C TYR A 228 4.73 -6.14 14.45
N ILE A 229 4.47 -4.94 13.93
CA ILE A 229 3.85 -4.69 12.63
C ILE A 229 4.91 -4.08 11.72
N PHE A 230 5.01 -4.64 10.53
CA PHE A 230 5.88 -4.17 9.45
C PHE A 230 5.01 -3.71 8.30
N VAL A 231 5.31 -2.54 7.73
CA VAL A 231 4.70 -2.06 6.49
C VAL A 231 5.82 -1.70 5.53
N ALA A 232 5.86 -2.36 4.37
CA ALA A 232 6.73 -2.00 3.27
C ALA A 232 6.10 -0.86 2.48
N ASP A 233 6.85 0.23 2.35
CA ASP A 233 6.46 1.45 1.69
C ASP A 233 7.37 1.68 0.49
N GLY A 234 6.79 1.69 -0.71
CA GLY A 234 7.50 2.01 -1.93
C GLY A 234 7.95 3.46 -1.94
N GLY A 235 9.09 3.71 -2.59
CA GLY A 235 9.65 5.05 -2.76
C GLY A 235 8.92 5.88 -3.81
N ASP A 236 9.18 7.19 -3.79
CA ASP A 236 8.88 8.12 -4.88
C ASP A 236 10.14 8.92 -5.23
N THR A 237 10.03 9.90 -6.13
CA THR A 237 11.15 10.78 -6.51
C THR A 237 11.81 11.56 -5.35
N ARG A 238 11.20 11.60 -4.16
CA ARG A 238 11.66 12.38 -2.99
C ARG A 238 12.01 11.49 -1.80
N CYS A 239 11.35 10.35 -1.66
CA CYS A 239 11.49 9.44 -0.54
C CYS A 239 12.01 8.09 -1.04
N PRO A 240 13.12 7.57 -0.52
CA PRO A 240 13.54 6.20 -0.82
C PRO A 240 12.51 5.20 -0.29
N ALA A 241 12.52 3.99 -0.85
CA ALA A 241 11.74 2.88 -0.34
C ALA A 241 12.15 2.54 1.11
N ALA A 242 11.21 2.03 1.91
CA ALA A 242 11.50 1.70 3.29
C ALA A 242 10.56 0.65 3.87
N VAL A 243 11.00 0.01 4.97
CA VAL A 243 10.08 -0.73 5.85
C VAL A 243 9.91 0.04 7.15
N HIS A 244 8.67 0.33 7.50
CA HIS A 244 8.32 0.96 8.77
C HIS A 244 7.88 -0.09 9.78
N VAL A 245 8.31 0.11 11.02
CA VAL A 245 8.13 -0.84 12.11
C VAL A 245 7.36 -0.16 13.23
N TRP A 246 6.31 -0.83 13.71
CA TRP A 246 5.60 -0.48 14.93
C TRP A 246 5.61 -1.65 15.89
N LYS A 247 5.58 -1.34 17.18
CA LYS A 247 5.40 -2.31 18.26
C LYS A 247 4.00 -2.14 18.85
N ARG A 248 3.32 -3.25 19.12
CA ARG A 248 2.08 -3.30 19.89
C ARG A 248 2.43 -3.09 21.35
N GLU A 249 1.77 -2.13 21.97
CA GLU A 249 1.86 -1.88 23.41
C GLU A 249 0.47 -2.07 24.02
N GLU A 250 0.37 -2.77 25.15
CA GLU A 250 -0.83 -2.73 25.98
C GLU A 250 -1.00 -1.32 26.54
N ASN A 251 -2.22 -0.79 26.42
CA ASN A 251 -2.61 0.46 27.07
C ASN A 251 -2.75 0.29 28.59
#